data_AF-A0A5D4H097-F1
#
_entry.id   AF-A0A5D4H097-F1
#
_cell.length_a   1.000
_cell.length_b   1.000
_cell.length_c   1.000
_cell.angle_alpha   90.00
_cell.angle_beta   90.00
_cell.angle_gamma   90.00
#
_symmetry.space_group_name_H-M   'P 1'
#
loop_
_entity.id
_entity.type
_entity.pdbx_description
1 polymer ?
#
loop_
_entity_poly.entity_id
_entity_poly.type
_entity_poly.pdbx_seq_one_letter_code
_entity_poly.pdbx_strand_id
1 'polypeptide(L)'
;MARDPNRLEKQRLRQRAYRARKKTEQPPTNENLARAVLDIAMTTYLRQGRHPELLEIQRRAARRLESIGFQRQQTAEVWFELQARYEKGWSLLRQRAPHAELVAAGLVDDEDA
;
A
#
# COMPACT_ATOMS: atom_id res chain seq x y z
N MET A 1 -20.80 37.49 -19.50
CA MET A 1 -20.54 36.28 -20.32
C MET A 1 -20.75 35.04 -19.46
N ALA A 2 -21.94 34.45 -19.48
CA ALA A 2 -22.22 33.22 -18.73
C ALA A 2 -21.38 32.07 -19.32
N ARG A 3 -20.56 31.42 -18.49
CA ARG A 3 -19.78 30.23 -18.92
C ARG A 3 -20.76 29.11 -19.23
N ASP A 4 -20.72 28.65 -20.48
CA ASP A 4 -21.57 27.62 -21.03
C ASP A 4 -21.48 26.31 -20.20
N PRO A 5 -22.56 25.88 -19.51
CA PRO A 5 -22.52 24.77 -18.55
C PRO A 5 -22.11 23.44 -19.19
N ASN A 6 -22.48 23.23 -20.46
CA ASN A 6 -22.09 22.06 -21.25
C ASN A 6 -20.56 21.94 -21.46
N ARG A 7 -19.86 23.07 -21.51
CA ARG A 7 -18.40 23.10 -21.69
C ARG A 7 -17.67 22.74 -20.41
N LEU A 8 -18.20 23.16 -19.26
CA LEU A 8 -17.67 22.83 -17.93
C LEU A 8 -17.85 21.34 -17.60
N GLU A 9 -18.99 20.76 -17.97
CA GLU A 9 -19.29 19.35 -17.73
C GLU A 9 -18.40 18.43 -18.58
N LYS A 10 -18.25 18.72 -19.88
CA LYS A 10 -17.30 18.00 -20.76
C LYS A 10 -15.86 18.11 -20.26
N GLN A 11 -15.46 19.26 -19.74
CA GLN A 11 -14.13 19.46 -19.17
C GLN A 11 -13.93 18.64 -17.88
N ARG A 12 -14.93 18.60 -17.00
CA ARG A 12 -14.91 17.76 -15.78
C ARG A 12 -14.78 16.28 -16.11
N LEU A 13 -15.57 15.78 -17.06
CA LEU A 13 -15.50 14.39 -17.54
C LEU A 13 -14.12 14.05 -18.10
N ARG A 14 -13.55 14.92 -18.94
CA ARG A 14 -12.18 14.75 -19.48
C ARG A 14 -11.12 14.76 -18.39
N GLN A 15 -11.21 15.66 -17.41
CA GLN A 15 -10.25 15.71 -16.30
C GLN A 15 -10.38 14.48 -15.39
N ARG A 16 -11.59 13.97 -15.17
CA ARG A 16 -11.83 12.73 -14.42
C ARG A 16 -11.21 11.53 -15.13
N ALA A 17 -11.46 11.37 -16.43
CA ALA A 17 -10.88 10.31 -17.24
C ALA A 17 -9.34 10.41 -17.31
N TYR A 18 -8.81 11.64 -17.44
CA TYR A 18 -7.37 11.88 -17.43
C TYR A 18 -6.72 11.52 -16.09
N ARG A 19 -7.34 11.89 -14.96
CA ARG A 19 -6.88 11.52 -13.62
C ARG A 19 -6.98 10.01 -13.39
N ALA A 20 -8.01 9.36 -13.89
CA ALA A 20 -8.16 7.91 -13.83
C ALA A 20 -7.03 7.20 -14.60
N ARG A 21 -6.77 7.61 -15.85
CA ARG A 21 -5.65 7.09 -16.68
C ARG A 21 -4.29 7.32 -16.03
N LYS A 22 -4.04 8.54 -15.56
CA LYS A 22 -2.80 8.87 -14.82
C LYS A 22 -2.64 8.05 -13.55
N LYS A 23 -3.73 7.65 -12.88
CA LYS A 23 -3.69 6.83 -11.66
C LYS A 23 -3.31 5.38 -11.98
N THR A 24 -3.82 4.82 -13.08
CA THR A 24 -3.49 3.47 -13.55
C THR A 24 -2.10 3.37 -14.16
N GLU A 25 -1.64 4.39 -14.89
CA GLU A 25 -0.30 4.40 -15.52
C GLU A 25 0.84 4.75 -14.56
N GLN A 26 0.55 5.16 -13.32
CA GLN A 26 1.59 5.63 -12.42
C GLN A 26 2.41 4.46 -11.86
N PRO A 27 3.74 4.43 -12.09
CA PRO A 27 4.60 3.39 -11.54
C PRO A 27 4.57 3.42 -10.01
N PRO A 28 4.82 2.27 -9.34
CA PRO A 28 4.92 2.23 -7.90
C PRO A 28 6.03 3.15 -7.41
N THR A 29 5.75 3.94 -6.37
CA THR A 29 6.78 4.72 -5.68
C THR A 29 7.65 3.82 -4.80
N ASN A 30 8.81 4.32 -4.38
CA ASN A 30 9.67 3.62 -3.41
C ASN A 30 8.92 3.24 -2.14
N GLU A 31 7.99 4.09 -1.70
CA GLU A 31 7.13 3.82 -0.55
C GLU A 31 6.15 2.67 -0.82
N ASN A 32 5.56 2.60 -2.02
CA ASN A 32 4.69 1.48 -2.39
C ASN A 32 5.47 0.16 -2.39
N LEU A 33 6.70 0.16 -2.92
CA LEU A 33 7.57 -1.00 -2.88
C LEU A 33 7.91 -1.39 -1.43
N ALA A 34 8.28 -0.43 -0.58
CA ALA A 34 8.58 -0.68 0.82
C ALA A 34 7.37 -1.28 1.57
N ARG A 35 6.15 -0.78 1.31
CA ARG A 35 4.92 -1.34 1.88
C ARG A 35 4.68 -2.78 1.41
N ALA A 36 4.88 -3.07 0.12
CA ALA A 36 4.73 -4.42 -0.40
C ALA A 36 5.74 -5.41 0.19
N VAL A 37 7.01 -5.00 0.31
CA VAL A 37 8.05 -5.81 0.96
C VAL A 37 7.71 -6.08 2.42
N LEU A 38 7.23 -5.07 3.16
CA LEU A 38 6.83 -5.23 4.56
C LEU A 38 5.61 -6.14 4.70
N ASP A 39 4.62 -6.01 3.82
CA ASP A 39 3.43 -6.85 3.79
C ASP A 39 3.79 -8.33 3.56
N ILE A 40 4.64 -8.62 2.57
CA ILE A 40 5.15 -9.97 2.30
C ILE A 40 5.89 -10.52 3.52
N ALA A 41 6.76 -9.72 4.14
CA ALA A 41 7.52 -10.13 5.31
C ALA A 41 6.58 -10.44 6.49
N MET A 42 5.64 -9.56 6.82
CA MET A 42 4.69 -9.80 7.90
C MET A 42 3.85 -11.05 7.65
N THR A 43 3.20 -11.13 6.49
CA THR A 43 2.31 -12.24 6.14
C THR A 43 3.05 -13.57 6.11
N THR A 44 4.22 -13.63 5.46
CA THR A 44 4.98 -14.88 5.29
C THR A 44 5.55 -15.38 6.60
N TYR A 45 6.23 -14.51 7.36
CA TYR A 45 6.92 -14.94 8.59
C TYR A 45 5.91 -15.26 9.71
N LEU A 46 4.80 -14.52 9.80
CA LEU A 46 3.73 -14.85 10.75
C LEU A 46 3.05 -16.18 10.37
N ARG A 47 2.71 -16.39 9.10
CA ARG A 47 2.10 -17.66 8.65
C ARG A 47 3.00 -18.87 8.89
N GLN A 48 4.32 -18.69 8.79
CA GLN A 48 5.31 -19.75 9.03
C GLN A 48 5.71 -19.88 10.52
N GLY A 49 5.17 -19.06 11.43
CA GLY A 49 5.55 -19.07 12.84
C GLY A 49 7.00 -18.62 13.11
N ARG A 50 7.63 -17.93 12.14
CA ARG A 50 9.03 -17.50 12.17
C ARG A 50 9.20 -16.15 12.87
N HIS A 51 8.67 -16.06 14.09
CA HIS A 51 8.73 -14.85 14.91
C HIS A 51 10.17 -14.36 15.20
N PRO A 52 11.18 -15.23 15.44
CA PRO A 52 12.54 -14.78 15.70
C PRO A 52 13.16 -14.00 14.53
N GLU A 53 12.92 -14.45 13.30
CA GLU A 53 13.41 -13.79 12.09
C GLU A 53 12.66 -12.48 11.82
N LEU A 54 11.35 -12.45 12.09
CA LEU A 54 10.56 -11.23 12.02
C LEU A 54 11.06 -10.17 13.02
N LEU A 55 11.42 -10.59 14.23
CA LEU A 55 12.06 -9.74 15.24
C LEU A 55 13.45 -9.26 14.82
N GLU A 56 14.21 -10.04 14.04
CA GLU A 56 15.50 -9.57 13.51
C GLU A 56 15.31 -8.47 12.46
N ILE A 57 14.28 -8.59 11.61
CA ILE A 57 13.89 -7.52 10.68
C ILE A 57 13.52 -6.26 11.45
N GLN A 58 12.69 -6.38 12.50
CA GLN A 58 12.31 -5.29 13.39
C GLN A 58 13.55 -4.57 13.96
N ARG A 59 14.51 -5.33 14.53
CA ARG A 59 15.73 -4.75 15.12
C ARG A 59 16.58 -4.02 14.09
N ARG A 60 16.69 -4.56 12.86
CA ARG A 60 17.43 -3.91 11.76
C ARG A 60 16.74 -2.63 11.30
N ALA A 61 15.41 -2.64 11.16
CA ALA A 61 14.64 -1.47 10.80
C ALA A 61 14.77 -0.38 11.87
N ALA A 62 14.66 -0.74 13.15
CA ALA A 62 14.80 0.19 14.26
C ALA A 62 16.18 0.84 14.32
N ARG A 63 17.27 0.10 14.09
CA ARG A 63 18.63 0.67 14.00
C ARG A 63 18.77 1.69 12.86
N ARG A 64 18.14 1.43 11.70
CA ARG A 64 18.17 2.37 10.58
C ARG A 64 17.37 3.64 10.90
N LEU A 65 16.19 3.50 11.50
CA LEU A 65 15.37 4.65 11.90
C LEU A 65 16.02 5.46 13.03
N GLU A 66 16.73 4.80 13.95
CA GLU A 66 17.54 5.46 14.98
C GLU A 66 18.65 6.32 14.36
N SER A 67 19.31 5.84 13.30
CA SER A 67 20.36 6.60 12.61
C SER A 67 19.89 7.92 11.96
N ILE A 68 18.58 8.08 11.74
CA ILE A 68 17.97 9.31 11.20
C ILE A 68 17.20 10.10 12.27
N GLY A 69 17.32 9.74 13.56
CA GLY A 69 16.79 10.50 14.69
C GLY A 69 15.50 9.98 15.33
N PHE A 70 14.98 8.82 14.92
CA PHE A 70 13.81 8.23 15.58
C PHE A 70 14.19 7.46 16.85
N GLN A 71 13.28 7.41 17.82
CA GLN A 71 13.50 6.61 19.03
C GLN A 71 13.27 5.12 18.73
N ARG A 72 14.26 4.29 19.10
CA ARG A 72 14.20 2.83 18.92
C ARG A 72 13.00 2.21 19.63
N GLN A 73 12.67 2.69 20.84
CA GLN A 73 11.54 2.19 21.63
C GLN A 73 10.20 2.45 20.93
N GLN A 74 9.96 3.69 20.48
CA GLN A 74 8.77 4.06 19.72
C GLN A 74 8.65 3.25 18.42
N THR A 75 9.77 3.00 17.74
CA THR A 75 9.79 2.16 16.53
C THR A 75 9.35 0.72 16.84
N ALA A 76 9.78 0.17 17.98
CA ALA A 76 9.36 -1.16 18.41
C ALA A 76 7.87 -1.23 18.74
N GLU A 77 7.34 -0.22 19.41
CA GLU A 77 5.91 -0.13 19.74
C GLU A 77 5.04 -0.12 18.47
N VAL A 78 5.38 0.73 17.50
CA VAL A 78 4.67 0.76 16.20
C VAL A 78 4.78 -0.57 15.47
N TRP A 79 5.93 -1.25 15.55
CA TRP A 79 6.09 -2.57 14.95
C TRP A 79 5.18 -3.63 15.58
N PHE A 80 5.12 -3.70 16.91
CA PHE A 80 4.27 -4.69 17.58
C PHE A 80 2.78 -4.40 17.38
N GLU A 81 2.39 -3.13 17.36
CA GLU A 81 1.02 -2.75 16.98
C GLU A 81 0.70 -3.21 15.56
N LEU A 82 1.62 -2.99 14.61
CA LEU A 82 1.49 -3.44 13.24
C LEU A 82 1.36 -4.97 13.16
N GLN A 83 2.24 -5.71 13.84
CA GLN A 83 2.20 -7.17 13.88
C GLN A 83 0.85 -7.67 14.42
N ALA A 84 0.36 -7.11 15.52
CA ALA A 84 -0.94 -7.48 16.10
C ALA A 84 -2.12 -7.23 15.17
N ARG A 85 -2.03 -6.25 14.25
CA ARG A 85 -3.03 -6.06 13.19
C ARG A 85 -2.94 -7.16 12.14
N TYR A 86 -1.74 -7.54 11.71
CA TYR A 86 -1.54 -8.63 10.74
C TYR A 86 -2.01 -9.98 11.28
N GLU A 87 -1.78 -10.26 12.55
CA GLU A 87 -2.31 -11.45 13.22
C GLU A 87 -3.85 -11.51 13.19
N LYS A 88 -4.52 -10.36 13.03
CA LYS A 88 -5.97 -10.23 12.88
C LYS A 88 -6.44 -10.19 11.40
N GLY A 89 -5.57 -10.53 10.45
CA GLY A 89 -5.88 -10.57 9.02
C GLY A 89 -5.85 -9.20 8.33
N TRP A 90 -5.19 -8.20 8.93
CA TRP A 90 -5.00 -6.89 8.31
C TRP A 90 -3.81 -6.89 7.34
N SER A 91 -3.87 -6.06 6.29
CA SER A 91 -2.79 -5.88 5.30
C SER A 91 -2.48 -4.39 5.05
N LEU A 92 -1.20 -4.08 4.81
CA LEU A 92 -0.74 -2.74 4.41
C LEU A 92 -1.17 -2.37 2.98
N LEU A 93 -1.39 -3.38 2.15
CA LEU A 93 -1.76 -3.20 0.75
C LEU A 93 -3.28 -3.07 0.63
N ARG A 94 -3.76 -1.83 0.52
CA ARG A 94 -5.13 -1.58 0.07
C ARG A 94 -5.20 -1.63 -1.45
N GLN A 95 -6.17 -2.38 -1.98
CA GLN A 95 -6.49 -2.39 -3.41
C GLN A 95 -6.74 -0.95 -3.90
N ARG A 96 -6.01 -0.50 -4.94
CA ARG A 96 -6.13 0.86 -5.51
C ARG A 96 -7.41 1.07 -6.34
N ALA A 97 -8.01 -0.02 -6.77
CA ALA A 97 -9.26 -0.13 -7.51
C ALA A 97 -9.97 -1.41 -7.05
N PRO A 98 -11.32 -1.46 -7.10
CA PRO A 98 -12.03 -2.70 -6.82
C PRO A 98 -11.57 -3.82 -7.75
N HIS A 99 -11.52 -5.06 -7.25
CA HIS A 99 -11.05 -6.22 -8.00
C HIS A 99 -11.71 -6.35 -9.38
N ALA A 100 -13.02 -6.12 -9.48
CA ALA A 100 -13.75 -6.12 -10.75
C ALA A 100 -13.22 -5.11 -11.79
N GLU A 101 -12.75 -3.93 -11.36
CA GLU A 101 -12.12 -2.95 -12.27
C GLU A 101 -10.71 -3.39 -12.69
N LEU A 102 -10.00 -4.14 -11.83
CA LEU A 102 -8.68 -4.68 -12.14
C LEU A 102 -8.77 -5.85 -13.14
N VAL A 103 -9.74 -6.74 -12.94
CA VAL A 103 -10.07 -7.84 -13.88
C VAL A 103 -10.53 -7.27 -15.22
N ALA A 104 -11.45 -6.28 -15.22
CA ALA A 104 -11.90 -5.62 -16.45
C ALA A 104 -10.78 -4.88 -17.19
N ALA A 105 -9.72 -4.45 -16.48
CA ALA A 105 -8.53 -3.84 -17.05
C ALA A 105 -7.43 -4.87 -17.45
N GLY A 106 -7.65 -6.17 -17.19
CA GLY A 106 -6.67 -7.24 -17.47
C GLY A 106 -5.41 -7.16 -16.60
N LEU A 107 -5.51 -6.57 -15.41
CA LEU A 107 -4.36 -6.35 -14.51
C LEU A 107 -4.21 -7.45 -13.44
N VAL A 108 -5.26 -8.25 -13.22
CA VAL A 108 -5.31 -9.36 -12.25
C VAL A 108 -6.25 -10.43 -12.83
N ASP A 109 -5.94 -11.71 -12.61
CA ASP A 109 -6.79 -12.82 -13.06
C ASP A 109 -7.97 -13.05 -12.10
N ASP A 110 -9.10 -13.53 -12.64
CA ASP A 110 -10.34 -13.80 -11.87
C ASP A 110 -10.17 -14.93 -10.82
N GLU A 111 -9.07 -15.70 -10.89
CA GLU A 111 -8.78 -16.82 -9.99
C GLU A 111 -8.12 -16.40 -8.65
N ASP A 112 -7.66 -15.15 -8.53
CA ASP A 112 -6.92 -14.64 -7.35
C ASP A 112 -7.82 -14.03 -6.25
N ALA A 113 -9.14 -14.30 -6.28
CA ALA A 113 -10.15 -13.73 -5.38
C ALA A 113 -10.28 -14.42 -4.00
#